data_AF-A0A2K8WS14-F1
#
_entry.id   AF-A0A2K8WS14-F1
#
_cell.length_a   1.000
_cell.length_b   1.000
_cell.length_c   1.000
_cell.angle_alpha   90.00
_cell.angle_beta   90.00
_cell.angle_gamma   90.00
#
_symmetry.space_group_name_H-M   'P 1'
#
loop_
_entity.id
_entity.type
_entity.pdbx_description
1 polymer ?
#
loop_
_entity_poly.entity_id
_entity_poly.type
_entity_poly.pdbx_seq_one_letter_code
_entity_poly.pdbx_strand_id
1 'polypeptide(L)'
;MKFITNIKNFFSRFLLTIFILIIFSELVTASDITNRLPTPHTFPLPPSLASLNIDIKEDYFDNLEPHLVGHLIWSEFPVKVYIAPPENNLSESAYQRYQQWEKAAQSAIASWHPYIPLQIVETEVGADILIRRQRPQIREKFNPETGLFDLPRITSATATVQFYATETQPAKLKHQMIIEVSPHQTFDYWVNNITHELGHALGIWGHSPHQGDMMYHAQTRNIPTISPRDLNTLVKVYQQPTRLGGAFPPSSSVTR
;
A
#
# COMPACT_ATOMS: atom_id res chain seq x y z
N MET A 1 -29.36 -47.30 46.17
CA MET A 1 -28.08 -46.93 46.83
C MET A 1 -26.90 -47.46 46.03
N LYS A 2 -26.48 -46.75 44.96
CA LYS A 2 -25.23 -46.94 44.21
C LYS A 2 -25.04 -45.82 43.15
N PHE A 3 -25.46 -44.59 43.48
CA PHE A 3 -25.51 -43.47 42.53
C PHE A 3 -24.48 -42.36 42.79
N ILE A 4 -23.55 -42.53 43.74
CA ILE A 4 -22.69 -41.42 44.21
C ILE A 4 -21.18 -41.65 43.97
N THR A 5 -20.77 -42.82 43.47
CA THR A 5 -19.32 -43.12 43.35
C THR A 5 -18.70 -42.86 41.98
N ASN A 6 -19.45 -42.33 41.00
CA ASN A 6 -18.96 -42.14 39.63
C ASN A 6 -18.91 -40.69 39.13
N ILE A 7 -19.06 -39.70 40.02
CA ILE A 7 -19.03 -38.27 39.67
C ILE A 7 -17.63 -37.64 39.93
N LYS A 8 -16.82 -38.23 40.82
CA LYS A 8 -15.46 -37.72 41.11
C LYS A 8 -14.44 -38.00 40.00
N ASN A 9 -14.61 -39.06 39.21
CA ASN A 9 -13.67 -39.41 38.13
C ASN A 9 -13.96 -38.75 36.78
N PHE A 10 -15.13 -38.10 36.62
CA PHE A 10 -15.49 -37.41 35.39
C PHE A 10 -14.95 -35.97 35.37
N PHE A 11 -15.02 -35.25 36.50
CA PHE A 11 -14.49 -33.87 36.59
C PHE A 11 -12.95 -33.80 36.53
N SER A 12 -12.23 -34.83 36.98
CA SER A 12 -10.76 -34.85 36.91
C SER A 12 -10.21 -35.07 35.49
N ARG A 13 -11.01 -35.66 34.57
CA ARG A 13 -10.58 -35.88 33.18
C ARG A 13 -10.98 -34.73 32.26
N PHE A 14 -12.06 -34.02 32.55
CA PHE A 14 -12.50 -32.88 31.73
C PHE A 14 -11.62 -31.63 31.92
N LEU A 15 -11.08 -31.41 33.12
CA LEU A 15 -10.14 -30.32 33.40
C LEU A 15 -8.75 -30.55 32.79
N LEU A 16 -8.33 -31.80 32.56
CA LEU A 16 -7.03 -32.08 31.91
C LEU A 16 -7.10 -31.92 30.38
N THR A 17 -8.25 -32.19 29.75
CA THR A 17 -8.44 -31.95 28.30
C THR A 17 -8.61 -30.46 27.96
N ILE A 18 -9.20 -29.65 28.84
CA ILE A 18 -9.28 -28.19 28.62
C ILE A 18 -7.93 -27.51 28.88
N PHE A 19 -7.07 -28.07 29.75
CA PHE A 19 -5.72 -27.55 29.96
C PHE A 19 -4.73 -27.91 28.83
N ILE A 20 -5.00 -28.97 28.06
CA ILE A 20 -4.15 -29.40 26.93
C ILE A 20 -4.58 -28.77 25.59
N LEU A 21 -5.81 -28.26 25.46
CA LEU A 21 -6.27 -27.55 24.26
C LEU A 21 -5.94 -26.05 24.24
N ILE A 22 -5.23 -25.53 25.25
CA ILE A 22 -4.84 -24.11 25.36
C ILE A 22 -3.35 -23.86 25.00
N ILE A 23 -2.55 -24.88 24.66
CA ILE A 23 -1.10 -24.71 24.38
C ILE A 23 -0.71 -25.04 22.93
N PHE A 24 -1.52 -24.66 21.94
CA PHE A 24 -1.05 -24.60 20.54
C PHE A 24 -1.63 -23.40 19.78
N SER A 25 -1.71 -22.25 20.44
CA SER A 25 -1.49 -20.99 19.72
C SER A 25 0.02 -20.77 19.76
N GLU A 26 0.74 -21.23 18.74
CA GLU A 26 2.10 -20.77 18.52
C GLU A 26 2.05 -19.24 18.49
N LEU A 27 2.57 -18.59 19.53
CA LEU A 27 2.93 -17.18 19.44
C LEU A 27 4.01 -17.11 18.38
N VAL A 28 3.61 -16.87 17.13
CA VAL A 28 4.53 -16.52 16.06
C VAL A 28 5.25 -15.27 16.53
N THR A 29 6.52 -15.43 16.88
CA THR A 29 7.35 -14.29 17.30
C THR A 29 7.66 -13.41 16.10
N ALA A 30 7.88 -12.11 16.30
CA ALA A 30 8.23 -11.20 15.21
C ALA A 30 9.47 -11.67 14.42
N SER A 31 10.40 -12.38 15.08
CA SER A 31 11.56 -13.02 14.45
C SER A 31 11.21 -14.17 13.51
N ASP A 32 10.16 -14.95 13.79
CA ASP A 32 9.72 -16.03 12.90
C ASP A 32 9.13 -15.49 11.60
N ILE A 33 8.49 -14.32 11.64
CA ILE A 33 7.95 -13.66 10.45
C ILE A 33 9.10 -13.14 9.59
N THR A 34 10.07 -12.43 10.17
CA THR A 34 11.18 -11.84 9.40
C THR A 34 12.10 -12.88 8.78
N ASN A 35 12.25 -14.06 9.40
CA ASN A 35 13.00 -15.20 8.85
C ASN A 35 12.30 -15.87 7.65
N ARG A 36 10.98 -15.70 7.52
CA ARG A 36 10.19 -16.22 6.39
C ARG A 36 10.10 -15.25 5.22
N LEU A 37 10.54 -13.99 5.38
CA LEU A 37 10.52 -12.99 4.32
C LEU A 37 11.85 -12.96 3.54
N PRO A 38 11.86 -12.52 2.27
CA PRO A 38 13.09 -12.32 1.51
C PRO A 38 14.07 -11.40 2.21
N THR A 39 15.37 -11.60 2.00
CA THR A 39 16.40 -10.69 2.51
C THR A 39 16.29 -9.31 1.85
N PRO A 40 16.36 -8.20 2.61
CA PRO A 40 16.38 -6.86 2.03
C PRO A 40 17.59 -6.69 1.09
N HIS A 41 17.37 -6.04 -0.04
CA HIS A 41 18.40 -5.71 -1.03
C HIS A 41 18.07 -4.38 -1.71
N THR A 42 19.08 -3.76 -2.30
CA THR A 42 18.94 -2.49 -3.03
C THR A 42 18.80 -2.74 -4.53
N PHE A 43 18.10 -1.85 -5.21
CA PHE A 43 18.00 -1.83 -6.67
C PHE A 43 18.71 -0.59 -7.23
N PRO A 44 19.22 -0.65 -8.47
CA PRO A 44 19.66 0.57 -9.14
C PRO A 44 18.48 1.52 -9.32
N LEU A 45 18.74 2.82 -9.20
CA LEU A 45 17.75 3.85 -9.51
C LEU A 45 17.27 3.70 -10.97
N PRO A 46 15.98 3.93 -11.26
CA PRO A 46 15.54 4.07 -12.64
C PRO A 46 16.31 5.23 -13.31
N PRO A 47 16.66 5.11 -14.61
CA PRO A 47 17.50 6.10 -15.29
C PRO A 47 16.98 7.55 -15.19
N SER A 48 15.66 7.72 -15.20
CA SER A 48 14.99 9.01 -15.02
C SER A 48 15.34 9.65 -13.66
N LEU A 49 15.26 8.90 -12.57
CA LEU A 49 15.65 9.37 -11.24
C LEU A 49 17.17 9.55 -11.09
N ALA A 50 17.95 8.64 -11.65
CA ALA A 50 19.41 8.71 -11.59
C ALA A 50 19.99 9.97 -12.27
N SER A 51 19.27 10.52 -13.24
CA SER A 51 19.67 11.72 -13.98
C SER A 51 19.34 13.04 -13.28
N LEU A 52 18.56 13.01 -12.19
CA LEU A 52 18.16 14.22 -11.47
C LEU A 52 19.34 14.80 -10.68
N ASN A 53 19.53 16.11 -10.79
CA ASN A 53 20.43 16.85 -9.91
C ASN A 53 19.72 17.13 -8.58
N ILE A 54 19.93 16.24 -7.60
CA ILE A 54 19.25 16.29 -6.30
C ILE A 54 20.05 17.10 -5.27
N ASP A 55 19.32 17.85 -4.43
CA ASP A 55 19.87 18.44 -3.21
C ASP A 55 19.34 17.66 -1.99
N ILE A 56 20.12 16.70 -1.52
CA ILE A 56 19.76 15.79 -0.42
C ILE A 56 19.60 16.47 0.95
N LYS A 57 19.77 17.79 1.04
CA LYS A 57 19.52 18.56 2.26
C LYS A 57 18.07 19.05 2.36
N GLU A 58 17.36 19.08 1.25
CA GLU A 58 15.97 19.55 1.17
C GLU A 58 15.07 18.37 0.77
N ASP A 59 14.78 17.50 1.72
CA ASP A 59 13.79 16.42 1.60
C ASP A 59 13.08 16.19 2.93
N TYR A 60 12.15 15.25 2.96
CA TYR A 60 11.40 14.87 4.16
C TYR A 60 11.41 13.35 4.36
N PHE A 61 12.50 12.67 3.93
CA PHE A 61 12.61 11.21 4.01
C PHE A 61 12.46 10.69 5.45
N ASP A 62 12.97 11.43 6.45
CA ASP A 62 12.88 11.05 7.86
C ASP A 62 11.44 11.07 8.41
N ASN A 63 10.49 11.66 7.68
CA ASN A 63 9.06 11.63 8.01
C ASN A 63 8.34 10.42 7.42
N LEU A 64 9.03 9.56 6.67
CA LEU A 64 8.43 8.36 6.07
C LEU A 64 8.55 7.18 7.03
N GLU A 65 7.44 6.45 7.18
CA GLU A 65 7.45 5.22 7.98
C GLU A 65 7.75 4.01 7.07
N PRO A 66 8.76 3.19 7.40
CA PRO A 66 9.03 1.98 6.63
C PRO A 66 7.97 0.92 6.91
N HIS A 67 7.71 0.07 5.91
CA HIS A 67 6.90 -1.14 6.10
C HIS A 67 7.77 -2.31 6.59
N LEU A 68 7.15 -3.41 7.04
CA LEU A 68 7.86 -4.68 7.32
C LEU A 68 8.72 -5.18 6.15
N VAL A 69 8.39 -4.76 4.93
CA VAL A 69 9.10 -5.11 3.71
C VAL A 69 10.19 -4.09 3.33
N GLY A 70 10.42 -3.06 4.14
CA GLY A 70 11.20 -1.88 3.79
C GLY A 70 10.35 -0.82 3.10
N HIS A 71 10.94 -0.08 2.16
CA HIS A 71 10.21 0.91 1.36
C HIS A 71 9.49 0.28 0.16
N LEU A 72 8.36 0.87 -0.21
CA LEU A 72 7.50 0.43 -1.31
C LEU A 72 8.06 0.95 -2.64
N ILE A 73 9.02 0.24 -3.21
CA ILE A 73 9.68 0.63 -4.46
C ILE A 73 9.35 -0.33 -5.59
N TRP A 74 9.34 0.21 -6.81
CA TRP A 74 9.24 -0.57 -8.04
C TRP A 74 10.64 -0.85 -8.58
N SER A 75 10.89 -2.11 -8.97
CA SER A 75 12.17 -2.53 -9.57
C SER A 75 12.02 -3.01 -11.02
N GLU A 76 10.78 -3.14 -11.50
CA GLU A 76 10.45 -3.48 -12.87
C GLU A 76 9.75 -2.28 -13.50
N PHE A 77 10.22 -1.85 -14.67
CA PHE A 77 9.70 -0.70 -15.40
C PHE A 77 9.32 -1.09 -16.84
N PRO A 78 8.29 -0.47 -17.44
CA PRO A 78 7.43 0.54 -16.84
C PRO A 78 6.47 -0.04 -15.78
N VAL A 79 6.10 0.79 -14.81
CA VAL A 79 5.06 0.46 -13.82
C VAL A 79 3.71 0.55 -14.53
N LYS A 80 2.94 -0.53 -14.48
CA LYS A 80 1.67 -0.65 -15.19
C LYS A 80 0.53 -0.08 -14.37
N VAL A 81 -0.17 0.91 -14.92
CA VAL A 81 -1.26 1.61 -14.26
C VAL A 81 -2.57 1.29 -14.97
N TYR A 82 -3.55 0.79 -14.24
CA TYR A 82 -4.90 0.58 -14.74
C TYR A 82 -5.81 1.71 -14.24
N ILE A 83 -6.62 2.26 -15.15
CA ILE A 83 -7.68 3.22 -14.83
C ILE A 83 -9.01 2.48 -14.95
N ALA A 84 -9.80 2.48 -13.86
CA ALA A 84 -11.08 1.79 -13.85
C ALA A 84 -12.05 2.36 -14.90
N PRO A 85 -12.73 1.49 -15.69
CA PRO A 85 -13.68 1.89 -16.71
C PRO A 85 -14.94 2.52 -16.08
N PRO A 86 -15.82 3.13 -16.89
CA PRO A 86 -17.10 3.61 -16.38
C PRO A 86 -17.95 2.43 -15.88
N GLU A 87 -18.85 2.72 -14.94
CA GLU A 87 -19.90 1.79 -14.56
C GLU A 87 -20.79 1.44 -15.78
N ASN A 88 -21.41 0.27 -15.76
CA ASN A 88 -22.34 -0.12 -16.81
C ASN A 88 -23.61 0.76 -16.77
N ASN A 89 -24.16 1.08 -17.94
CA ASN A 89 -25.45 1.80 -18.09
C ASN A 89 -25.48 3.23 -17.49
N LEU A 90 -24.39 4.00 -17.62
CA LEU A 90 -24.38 5.41 -17.24
C LEU A 90 -25.31 6.26 -18.13
N SER A 91 -25.92 7.29 -17.53
CA SER A 91 -26.52 8.38 -18.30
C SER A 91 -25.43 9.15 -19.08
N GLU A 92 -25.81 9.86 -20.13
CA GLU A 92 -24.87 10.68 -20.92
C GLU A 92 -24.11 11.69 -20.03
N SER A 93 -24.81 12.36 -19.11
CA SER A 93 -24.19 13.29 -18.16
C SER A 93 -23.21 12.61 -17.21
N ALA A 94 -23.51 11.40 -16.75
CA ALA A 94 -22.60 10.64 -15.88
C ALA A 94 -21.39 10.14 -16.65
N TYR A 95 -21.56 9.74 -17.91
CA TYR A 95 -20.46 9.37 -18.80
C TYR A 95 -19.53 10.55 -19.09
N GLN A 96 -20.06 11.74 -19.36
CA GLN A 96 -19.26 12.97 -19.51
C GLN A 96 -18.45 13.27 -18.24
N ARG A 97 -19.04 13.11 -17.05
CA ARG A 97 -18.31 13.26 -15.79
C ARG A 97 -17.22 12.20 -15.60
N TYR A 98 -17.47 10.96 -16.01
CA TYR A 98 -16.45 9.92 -16.03
C TYR A 98 -15.28 10.32 -16.93
N GLN A 99 -15.53 10.81 -18.15
CA GLN A 99 -14.45 11.22 -19.07
C GLN A 99 -13.58 12.35 -18.47
N GLN A 100 -14.18 13.28 -17.72
CA GLN A 100 -13.41 14.30 -17.00
C GLN A 100 -12.55 13.70 -15.89
N TRP A 101 -13.06 12.72 -15.15
CA TRP A 101 -12.30 12.00 -14.14
C TRP A 101 -11.16 11.18 -14.75
N GLU A 102 -11.41 10.46 -15.84
CA GLU A 102 -10.41 9.67 -16.57
C GLU A 102 -9.29 10.57 -17.09
N LYS A 103 -9.64 11.72 -17.68
CA LYS A 103 -8.68 12.73 -18.11
C LYS A 103 -7.85 13.29 -16.95
N ALA A 104 -8.45 13.47 -15.77
CA ALA A 104 -7.73 13.88 -14.58
C ALA A 104 -6.73 12.81 -14.12
N ALA A 105 -7.12 11.52 -14.14
CA ALA A 105 -6.23 10.40 -13.84
C ALA A 105 -5.04 10.34 -14.83
N GLN A 106 -5.31 10.48 -16.13
CA GLN A 106 -4.28 10.56 -17.16
C GLN A 106 -3.31 11.74 -16.94
N SER A 107 -3.83 12.90 -16.52
CA SER A 107 -3.00 14.09 -16.22
C SER A 107 -2.10 13.86 -15.00
N ALA A 108 -2.61 13.18 -13.96
CA ALA A 108 -1.82 12.82 -12.78
C ALA A 108 -0.71 11.81 -13.12
N ILE A 109 -1.01 10.78 -13.92
CA ILE A 109 -0.02 9.82 -14.43
C ILE A 109 1.06 10.55 -15.25
N ALA A 110 0.65 11.45 -16.15
CA ALA A 110 1.58 12.24 -16.96
C ALA A 110 2.49 13.14 -16.11
N SER A 111 2.05 13.57 -14.92
CA SER A 111 2.87 14.38 -14.02
C SER A 111 4.03 13.60 -13.40
N TRP A 112 3.83 12.31 -13.08
CA TRP A 112 4.87 11.44 -12.52
C TRP A 112 5.73 10.72 -13.57
N HIS A 113 5.19 10.52 -14.79
CA HIS A 113 5.85 9.77 -15.86
C HIS A 113 7.29 10.22 -16.20
N PRO A 114 7.66 11.52 -16.15
CA PRO A 114 9.04 11.94 -16.39
C PRO A 114 10.06 11.39 -15.37
N TYR A 115 9.60 11.04 -14.16
CA TYR A 115 10.44 10.60 -13.05
C TYR A 115 10.41 9.09 -12.85
N ILE A 116 9.25 8.47 -13.03
CA ILE A 116 9.07 7.02 -13.01
C ILE A 116 8.36 6.60 -14.31
N PRO A 117 8.93 5.70 -15.13
CA PRO A 117 8.26 5.24 -16.34
C PRO A 117 6.92 4.55 -16.00
N LEU A 118 5.81 5.17 -16.39
CA LEU A 118 4.45 4.67 -16.20
C LEU A 118 3.82 4.28 -17.54
N GLN A 119 3.11 3.17 -17.57
CA GLN A 119 2.35 2.69 -18.74
C GLN A 119 0.90 2.44 -18.36
N ILE A 120 -0.05 3.08 -19.07
CA ILE A 120 -1.47 2.76 -18.91
C ILE A 120 -1.77 1.42 -19.58
N VAL A 121 -2.47 0.52 -18.89
CA VAL A 121 -2.89 -0.79 -19.39
C VAL A 121 -4.42 -0.91 -19.40
N GLU A 122 -4.95 -1.69 -20.33
CA GLU A 122 -6.41 -1.84 -20.54
C GLU A 122 -7.08 -2.82 -19.56
N THR A 123 -6.30 -3.65 -18.85
CA THR A 123 -6.81 -4.71 -17.98
C THR A 123 -6.25 -4.60 -16.57
N GLU A 124 -7.06 -4.89 -15.55
CA GLU A 124 -6.58 -4.99 -14.15
C GLU A 124 -5.53 -6.10 -13.98
N VAL A 125 -5.67 -7.18 -14.76
CA VAL A 125 -4.78 -8.35 -14.68
C VAL A 125 -3.35 -7.93 -15.04
N GLY A 126 -2.45 -8.06 -14.07
CA GLY A 126 -1.04 -7.71 -14.23
C GLY A 126 -0.72 -6.21 -14.15
N ALA A 127 -1.67 -5.37 -13.74
CA ALA A 127 -1.41 -3.99 -13.39
C ALA A 127 -0.76 -3.88 -11.99
N ASP A 128 0.21 -2.99 -11.86
CA ASP A 128 0.95 -2.72 -10.64
C ASP A 128 0.21 -1.71 -9.75
N ILE A 129 -0.46 -0.73 -10.37
CA ILE A 129 -1.27 0.30 -9.72
C ILE A 129 -2.67 0.30 -10.30
N LEU A 130 -3.70 0.24 -9.45
CA LEU A 130 -5.11 0.36 -9.83
C LEU A 130 -5.66 1.71 -9.38
N ILE A 131 -6.22 2.51 -10.28
CA ILE A 131 -6.91 3.76 -9.97
C ILE A 131 -8.41 3.56 -10.14
N ARG A 132 -9.15 3.63 -9.03
CA ARG A 132 -10.59 3.35 -8.96
C ARG A 132 -11.39 4.61 -8.62
N ARG A 133 -12.45 4.83 -9.41
CA ARG A 133 -13.42 5.92 -9.19
C ARG A 133 -14.49 5.52 -8.17
N GLN A 134 -14.11 5.37 -6.91
CA GLN A 134 -15.04 5.02 -5.83
C GLN A 134 -14.69 5.75 -4.53
N ARG A 135 -15.67 5.87 -3.64
CA ARG A 135 -15.41 6.43 -2.31
C ARG A 135 -14.48 5.49 -1.54
N PRO A 136 -13.40 6.00 -0.92
CA PRO A 136 -12.58 5.20 -0.02
C PRO A 136 -13.40 4.53 1.06
N GLN A 137 -13.07 3.27 1.36
CA GLN A 137 -13.77 2.54 2.42
C GLN A 137 -13.37 3.07 3.81
N ILE A 138 -14.35 3.37 4.65
CA ILE A 138 -14.13 3.72 6.06
C ILE A 138 -13.78 2.41 6.78
N ARG A 139 -12.54 2.28 7.25
CA ARG A 139 -12.11 1.15 8.08
C ARG A 139 -12.01 1.59 9.52
N GLU A 140 -12.91 1.10 10.36
CA GLU A 140 -12.84 1.32 11.80
C GLU A 140 -11.50 0.76 12.33
N LYS A 141 -10.73 1.60 13.04
CA LYS A 141 -9.50 1.15 13.70
C LYS A 141 -9.82 0.85 15.15
N PHE A 142 -9.64 -0.38 15.59
CA PHE A 142 -9.70 -0.69 17.01
C PHE A 142 -8.53 -0.03 17.73
N ASN A 143 -8.84 0.75 18.76
CA ASN A 143 -7.86 1.37 19.63
C ASN A 143 -7.67 0.50 20.88
N PRO A 144 -6.54 -0.23 20.99
CA PRO A 144 -6.31 -1.14 22.11
C PRO A 144 -6.11 -0.42 23.46
N GLU A 145 -5.78 0.88 23.45
CA GLU A 145 -5.58 1.66 24.67
C GLU A 145 -6.90 2.17 25.25
N THR A 146 -7.85 2.57 24.40
CA THR A 146 -9.16 3.10 24.82
C THR A 146 -10.26 2.05 24.83
N GLY A 147 -10.05 0.90 24.16
CA GLY A 147 -11.05 -0.15 23.99
C GLY A 147 -12.20 0.22 23.05
N LEU A 148 -12.06 1.30 22.29
CA LEU A 148 -13.07 1.83 21.36
C LEU A 148 -12.62 1.69 19.90
N PHE A 149 -13.57 1.78 18.99
CA PHE A 149 -13.30 1.93 17.55
C PHE A 149 -13.14 3.41 17.21
N ASP A 150 -11.96 3.76 16.68
CA ASP A 150 -11.71 5.07 16.07
C ASP A 150 -12.33 5.06 14.66
N LEU A 151 -13.29 5.95 14.45
CA LEU A 151 -13.84 6.22 13.13
C LEU A 151 -12.88 7.16 12.37
N PRO A 152 -12.18 6.70 11.32
CA PRO A 152 -11.29 7.57 10.58
C PRO A 152 -12.09 8.67 9.87
N ARG A 153 -11.46 9.83 9.66
CA ARG A 153 -12.04 10.88 8.83
C ARG A 153 -12.34 10.35 7.44
N ILE A 154 -13.48 10.77 6.89
CA ILE A 154 -13.80 10.55 5.47
C ILE A 154 -12.74 11.29 4.65
N THR A 155 -11.96 10.54 3.86
CA THR A 155 -11.01 11.10 2.92
C THR A 155 -11.60 11.11 1.51
N SER A 156 -11.14 12.03 0.67
CA SER A 156 -11.58 12.09 -0.72
C SER A 156 -10.82 11.14 -1.63
N ALA A 157 -9.64 10.70 -1.19
CA ALA A 157 -8.83 9.71 -1.86
C ALA A 157 -8.00 8.91 -0.83
N THR A 158 -7.54 7.72 -1.23
CA THR A 158 -6.59 6.90 -0.45
C THR A 158 -5.75 6.01 -1.36
N ALA A 159 -4.47 5.85 -1.04
CA ALA A 159 -3.62 4.77 -1.52
C ALA A 159 -3.56 3.63 -0.49
N THR A 160 -3.64 2.40 -0.96
CA THR A 160 -3.46 1.19 -0.16
C THR A 160 -2.52 0.22 -0.87
N VAL A 161 -1.81 -0.59 -0.09
CA VAL A 161 -0.87 -1.61 -0.59
C VAL A 161 -1.41 -3.01 -0.31
N GLN A 162 -1.28 -3.89 -1.30
CA GLN A 162 -1.52 -5.33 -1.16
C GLN A 162 -0.24 -6.08 -1.50
N PHE A 163 0.20 -6.99 -0.62
CA PHE A 163 1.37 -7.82 -0.84
C PHE A 163 0.95 -9.22 -1.30
N TYR A 164 1.72 -9.80 -2.23
CA TYR A 164 1.47 -11.15 -2.73
C TYR A 164 2.77 -11.87 -3.09
N ALA A 165 2.72 -13.19 -3.12
CA ALA A 165 3.80 -14.03 -3.64
C ALA A 165 3.51 -14.36 -5.12
N THR A 166 4.51 -14.27 -5.98
CA THR A 166 4.37 -14.69 -7.38
C THR A 166 4.24 -16.21 -7.48
N GLU A 167 3.58 -16.69 -8.53
CA GLU A 167 3.46 -18.13 -8.84
C GLU A 167 4.73 -18.73 -9.48
N THR A 168 5.82 -17.96 -9.56
CA THR A 168 7.11 -18.42 -10.08
C THR A 168 7.85 -19.30 -9.08
N GLN A 169 8.82 -20.09 -9.53
CA GLN A 169 9.73 -20.81 -8.64
C GLN A 169 11.18 -20.29 -8.80
N PRO A 170 11.80 -19.73 -7.75
CA PRO A 170 11.21 -19.45 -6.44
C PRO A 170 10.16 -18.32 -6.51
N ALA A 171 9.19 -18.36 -5.59
CA ALA A 171 8.18 -17.31 -5.46
C ALA A 171 8.85 -16.02 -5.00
N LYS A 172 8.45 -14.88 -5.54
CA LYS A 172 8.96 -13.56 -5.20
C LYS A 172 7.89 -12.76 -4.47
N LEU A 173 8.30 -11.95 -3.50
CA LEU A 173 7.41 -11.00 -2.83
C LEU A 173 7.20 -9.78 -3.72
N LYS A 174 5.95 -9.53 -4.12
CA LYS A 174 5.55 -8.33 -4.88
C LYS A 174 4.43 -7.59 -4.16
N HIS A 175 4.09 -6.42 -4.68
CA HIS A 175 2.98 -5.63 -4.19
C HIS A 175 2.17 -5.05 -5.35
N GLN A 176 0.92 -4.67 -5.04
CA GLN A 176 0.03 -3.92 -5.92
C GLN A 176 -0.52 -2.74 -5.12
N MET A 177 -0.59 -1.58 -5.76
CA MET A 177 -1.14 -0.38 -5.16
C MET A 177 -2.56 -0.14 -5.66
N ILE A 178 -3.44 0.27 -4.76
CA ILE A 178 -4.83 0.59 -5.09
C ILE A 178 -5.10 2.01 -4.62
N ILE A 179 -5.42 2.88 -5.56
CA ILE A 179 -5.83 4.25 -5.35
C ILE A 179 -7.34 4.34 -5.53
N GLU A 180 -8.05 4.79 -4.52
CA GLU A 180 -9.50 5.00 -4.56
C GLU A 180 -9.77 6.50 -4.47
N VAL A 181 -10.51 7.07 -5.42
CA VAL A 181 -10.83 8.50 -5.47
C VAL A 181 -12.32 8.73 -5.62
N SER A 182 -12.84 9.63 -4.78
CA SER A 182 -14.26 9.95 -4.73
C SER A 182 -14.80 10.44 -6.09
N PRO A 183 -15.94 9.89 -6.55
CA PRO A 183 -16.52 10.22 -7.85
C PRO A 183 -17.10 11.64 -7.98
N HIS A 184 -17.13 12.42 -6.90
CA HIS A 184 -17.84 13.70 -6.83
C HIS A 184 -16.89 14.85 -6.48
N GLN A 185 -16.00 15.20 -7.41
CA GLN A 185 -15.11 16.36 -7.27
C GLN A 185 -15.06 17.16 -8.58
N THR A 186 -14.34 18.29 -8.56
CA THR A 186 -13.98 19.01 -9.78
C THR A 186 -12.76 18.36 -10.43
N PHE A 187 -12.50 18.71 -11.69
CA PHE A 187 -11.33 18.24 -12.43
C PHE A 187 -10.02 18.49 -11.67
N ASP A 188 -9.82 19.72 -11.20
CA ASP A 188 -8.64 20.15 -10.45
C ASP A 188 -8.41 19.35 -9.16
N TYR A 189 -9.49 19.08 -8.41
CA TYR A 189 -9.41 18.24 -7.21
C TYR A 189 -9.07 16.79 -7.54
N TRP A 190 -9.58 16.25 -8.65
CA TRP A 190 -9.17 14.91 -9.09
C TRP A 190 -7.70 14.87 -9.49
N VAL A 191 -7.22 15.84 -10.28
CA VAL A 191 -5.80 15.91 -10.65
C VAL A 191 -4.94 15.98 -9.39
N ASN A 192 -5.26 16.87 -8.45
CA ASN A 192 -4.48 17.01 -7.23
C ASN A 192 -4.48 15.74 -6.38
N ASN A 193 -5.65 15.19 -6.06
CA ASN A 193 -5.74 13.99 -5.22
C ASN A 193 -5.09 12.78 -5.88
N ILE A 194 -5.36 12.52 -7.17
CA ILE A 194 -4.75 11.38 -7.86
C ILE A 194 -3.23 11.54 -7.96
N THR A 195 -2.72 12.75 -8.17
CA THR A 195 -1.26 12.99 -8.20
C THR A 195 -0.62 12.74 -6.83
N HIS A 196 -1.28 13.17 -5.75
CA HIS A 196 -0.83 12.90 -4.38
C HIS A 196 -0.81 11.40 -4.06
N GLU A 197 -1.93 10.69 -4.30
CA GLU A 197 -2.02 9.25 -4.05
C GLU A 197 -1.06 8.43 -4.93
N LEU A 198 -0.77 8.90 -6.15
CA LEU A 198 0.28 8.31 -6.99
C LEU A 198 1.66 8.47 -6.36
N GLY A 199 1.96 9.58 -5.70
CA GLY A 199 3.22 9.73 -4.96
C GLY A 199 3.38 8.67 -3.88
N HIS A 200 2.31 8.35 -3.14
CA HIS A 200 2.29 7.22 -2.21
C HIS A 200 2.49 5.88 -2.93
N ALA A 201 1.75 5.63 -4.02
CA ALA A 201 1.85 4.41 -4.81
C ALA A 201 3.21 4.21 -5.50
N LEU A 202 3.98 5.28 -5.68
CA LEU A 202 5.32 5.25 -6.24
C LEU A 202 6.41 5.12 -5.18
N GLY A 203 6.08 5.27 -3.90
CA GLY A 203 6.97 4.92 -2.78
C GLY A 203 7.12 5.99 -1.69
N ILE A 204 6.60 7.20 -1.89
CA ILE A 204 6.60 8.24 -0.83
C ILE A 204 5.50 7.92 0.17
N TRP A 205 5.72 6.95 1.04
CA TRP A 205 4.73 6.47 2.01
C TRP A 205 4.72 7.33 3.29
N GLY A 206 4.22 8.56 3.14
CA GLY A 206 4.20 9.60 4.16
C GLY A 206 3.96 10.96 3.52
N HIS A 207 4.04 12.03 4.30
CA HIS A 207 3.68 13.37 3.83
C HIS A 207 4.83 14.36 4.00
N SER A 208 4.89 15.32 3.07
CA SER A 208 5.69 16.53 3.26
C SER A 208 5.09 17.39 4.38
N PRO A 209 5.94 18.06 5.19
CA PRO A 209 5.50 19.08 6.12
C PRO A 209 5.24 20.44 5.45
N HIS A 210 5.58 20.62 4.17
CA HIS A 210 5.52 21.91 3.47
C HIS A 210 4.32 22.02 2.52
N GLN A 211 3.50 23.06 2.71
CA GLN A 211 2.28 23.33 1.92
C GLN A 211 2.46 23.47 0.41
N GLY A 212 3.67 23.76 -0.06
CA GLY A 212 3.98 23.91 -1.48
C GLY A 212 4.30 22.61 -2.21
N ASP A 213 4.41 21.49 -1.48
CA ASP A 213 4.79 20.19 -2.04
C ASP A 213 3.54 19.39 -2.44
N MET A 214 3.66 18.55 -3.48
CA MET A 214 2.56 17.68 -3.90
C MET A 214 2.15 16.73 -2.78
N MET A 215 3.12 16.27 -1.98
CA MET A 215 2.89 15.32 -0.90
C MET A 215 2.49 15.97 0.43
N TYR A 216 2.07 17.24 0.45
CA TYR A 216 1.50 17.84 1.65
C TYR A 216 0.13 17.23 1.99
N HIS A 217 -0.05 16.82 3.24
CA HIS A 217 -1.23 16.05 3.70
C HIS A 217 -2.59 16.77 3.58
N ALA A 218 -2.61 18.10 3.37
CA ALA A 218 -3.82 18.88 3.34
C ALA A 218 -3.98 19.65 2.04
N GLN A 219 -5.23 19.82 1.60
CA GLN A 219 -5.53 20.61 0.42
C GLN A 219 -5.19 22.08 0.64
N THR A 220 -4.52 22.67 -0.33
CA THR A 220 -4.19 24.10 -0.33
C THR A 220 -4.96 24.82 -1.43
N ARG A 221 -4.95 26.15 -1.42
CA ARG A 221 -5.71 26.97 -2.39
C ARG A 221 -5.17 26.84 -3.82
N ASN A 222 -3.88 26.58 -3.95
CA ASN A 222 -3.21 26.39 -5.23
C ASN A 222 -2.97 24.90 -5.41
N ILE A 223 -3.12 24.37 -6.62
CA ILE A 223 -2.74 22.98 -6.88
C ILE A 223 -1.22 22.93 -6.95
N PRO A 224 -0.53 22.29 -5.97
CA PRO A 224 0.92 22.16 -6.04
C PRO A 224 1.32 21.33 -7.26
N THR A 225 2.56 21.52 -7.70
CA THR A 225 3.22 20.60 -8.62
C THR A 225 4.15 19.68 -7.83
N ILE A 226 4.64 18.60 -8.45
CA ILE A 226 5.71 17.78 -7.84
C ILE A 226 6.92 18.69 -7.60
N SER A 227 7.31 18.84 -6.35
CA SER A 227 8.37 19.77 -5.96
C SER A 227 9.74 19.11 -5.96
N PRO A 228 10.85 19.89 -5.96
CA PRO A 228 12.18 19.33 -5.77
C PRO A 228 12.30 18.48 -4.49
N ARG A 229 11.63 18.85 -3.38
CA ARG A 229 11.62 18.06 -2.14
C ARG A 229 10.92 16.72 -2.31
N ASP A 230 9.83 16.68 -3.09
CA ASP A 230 9.16 15.42 -3.43
C ASP A 230 10.11 14.50 -4.20
N LEU A 231 10.84 15.04 -5.17
CA LEU A 231 11.80 14.28 -5.97
C LEU A 231 13.02 13.82 -5.16
N ASN A 232 13.59 14.69 -4.31
CA ASN A 232 14.70 14.34 -3.43
C ASN A 232 14.30 13.21 -2.48
N THR A 233 13.09 13.29 -1.91
CA THR A 233 12.52 12.24 -1.07
C THR A 233 12.33 10.94 -1.84
N LEU A 234 11.76 11.00 -3.05
CA LEU A 234 11.57 9.83 -3.91
C LEU A 234 12.90 9.15 -4.25
N VAL A 235 13.94 9.92 -4.58
CA VAL A 235 15.26 9.35 -4.85
C VAL A 235 15.83 8.66 -3.62
N LYS A 236 15.74 9.28 -2.44
CA LYS A 236 16.17 8.63 -1.19
C LYS A 236 15.41 7.34 -0.91
N VAL A 237 14.11 7.30 -1.16
CA VAL A 237 13.27 6.09 -1.06
C VAL A 237 13.80 4.97 -1.96
N TYR A 238 14.08 5.26 -3.24
CA TYR A 238 14.56 4.23 -4.19
C TYR A 238 15.99 3.77 -3.94
N GLN A 239 16.76 4.48 -3.11
CA GLN A 239 18.08 4.04 -2.65
C GLN A 239 18.02 3.09 -1.45
N GLN A 240 16.86 2.96 -0.79
CA GLN A 240 16.75 2.12 0.39
C GLN A 240 16.65 0.62 0.04
N PRO A 241 17.12 -0.26 0.93
CA PRO A 241 16.88 -1.68 0.79
C PRO A 241 15.39 -2.01 0.95
N THR A 242 14.92 -2.96 0.14
CA THR A 242 13.56 -3.51 0.23
C THR A 242 13.60 -5.03 0.12
N ARG A 243 12.58 -5.70 0.64
CA ARG A 243 12.35 -7.14 0.47
C ARG A 243 11.55 -7.44 -0.80
N LEU A 244 10.94 -6.42 -1.40
CA LEU A 244 10.17 -6.52 -2.64
C LEU A 244 11.07 -7.00 -3.80
N GLY A 245 10.53 -7.83 -4.68
CA GLY A 245 11.26 -8.49 -5.78
C GLY A 245 12.15 -9.66 -5.34
N GLY A 246 12.40 -9.81 -4.02
CA GLY A 246 13.21 -10.88 -3.46
C GLY A 246 12.46 -12.21 -3.45
N ALA A 247 13.21 -13.30 -3.65
CA ALA A 247 12.68 -14.66 -3.54
C ALA A 247 12.44 -15.04 -2.07
N PHE A 248 11.33 -15.73 -1.79
CA PHE A 248 11.10 -16.31 -0.47
C PHE A 248 12.17 -17.37 -0.17
N PRO A 249 12.67 -17.45 1.07
CA PRO A 249 13.57 -18.53 1.47
C PRO A 249 12.87 -19.87 1.27
N PRO A 250 13.61 -20.93 0.90
CA PRO A 250 13.02 -22.27 0.81
C PRO A 250 12.39 -22.62 2.15
N SER A 251 11.18 -23.18 2.13
CA SER A 251 10.54 -23.69 3.34
C SER A 251 11.49 -24.72 3.96
N SER A 252 12.07 -24.41 5.12
CA SER A 252 12.76 -25.42 5.91
C SER A 252 11.73 -26.51 6.17
N SER A 253 11.97 -27.70 5.62
CA SER A 253 11.21 -28.88 5.99
C SER A 253 11.36 -29.01 7.50
N VAL A 254 10.31 -28.68 8.24
CA VAL A 254 10.20 -29.09 9.64
C VAL A 254 10.17 -30.60 9.58
N THR A 255 11.33 -31.24 9.79
CA THR A 255 11.41 -32.64 10.17
C THR A 255 10.60 -32.76 11.45
N ARG A 256 9.37 -33.27 11.31
CA ARG A 256 8.56 -33.79 12.40
C ARG A 256 9.28 -34.94 13.08
#